data_AF-A0A6B2E9S2-F1
#
_entry.id   AF-A0A6B2E9S2-F1
#
_cell.length_a   1.000
_cell.length_b   1.000
_cell.length_c   1.000
_cell.angle_alpha   90.00
_cell.angle_beta   90.00
_cell.angle_gamma   90.00
#
_symmetry.space_group_name_H-M   'P 1'
#
loop_
_entity.id
_entity.type
_entity.pdbx_description
1 polymer ?
#
loop_
_entity_poly.entity_id
_entity_poly.type
_entity_poly.pdbx_seq_one_letter_code
_entity_poly.pdbx_strand_id
1 'polypeptide(L)'
;MFQKKFYWILYLIFFVLLPINAPLEYWDDTVQAALFVAFSLRYMIVINVAWLVNSAHFIWGLDKNFKQSDSNLIFIITKTYWPQYHYLMPWDYQTGEFGNYGEGLTTILIRVFAALELASDLSTISTDAVKTGLTMAVDSGRPVVDCLREAGMAEMEKYPKVCRAYNK
;
A
#
# COMPACT_ATOMS: atom_id res chain seq x y z
N MET A 1 -4.46 -22.46 8.35
CA MET A 1 -4.59 -20.99 8.50
C MET A 1 -6.00 -20.68 9.01
N PHE A 2 -6.12 -20.03 10.19
CA PHE A 2 -7.41 -19.82 10.88
C PHE A 2 -8.41 -19.01 10.06
N GLN A 3 -7.98 -17.85 9.54
CA GLN A 3 -8.83 -16.96 8.75
C GLN A 3 -9.47 -17.66 7.54
N LYS A 4 -8.71 -18.47 6.79
CA LYS A 4 -9.21 -19.23 5.62
C LYS A 4 -10.29 -20.25 6.00
N LYS A 5 -10.16 -20.90 7.17
CA LYS A 5 -11.11 -21.93 7.64
C LYS A 5 -12.45 -21.32 8.08
N PHE A 6 -12.40 -20.15 8.72
CA PHE A 6 -13.58 -19.49 9.29
C PHE A 6 -14.04 -18.26 8.50
N TYR A 7 -13.59 -18.10 7.25
CA TYR A 7 -13.80 -16.90 6.43
C TYR A 7 -15.26 -16.45 6.40
N TRP A 8 -16.20 -17.35 6.10
CA TRP A 8 -17.63 -17.02 6.01
C TRP A 8 -18.22 -16.52 7.33
N ILE A 9 -17.79 -17.09 8.46
CA ILE A 9 -18.24 -16.69 9.79
C ILE A 9 -17.65 -15.31 10.13
N LEU A 10 -16.35 -15.12 9.92
CA LEU A 10 -15.67 -13.85 10.17
C LEU A 10 -16.22 -12.73 9.27
N TYR A 11 -16.50 -13.02 8.00
CA TYR A 11 -17.11 -12.10 7.07
C TYR A 11 -18.49 -11.64 7.56
N LEU A 12 -19.37 -12.56 7.93
CA LEU A 12 -20.69 -12.21 8.43
C LEU A 12 -20.61 -11.31 9.69
N ILE A 13 -19.73 -11.65 10.63
CA ILE A 13 -19.57 -10.89 11.88
C ILE A 13 -18.98 -9.50 11.62
N PHE A 14 -17.80 -9.42 11.01
CA PHE A 14 -17.04 -8.16 10.92
C PHE A 14 -17.47 -7.27 9.76
N PHE A 15 -17.94 -7.86 8.66
CA PHE A 15 -18.27 -7.10 7.46
C PHE A 15 -19.76 -6.75 7.37
N VAL A 16 -20.65 -7.62 7.83
CA VAL A 16 -22.10 -7.40 7.76
C VAL A 16 -22.67 -6.92 9.09
N LEU A 17 -22.54 -7.72 10.14
CA LEU A 17 -23.21 -7.43 11.42
C LEU A 17 -22.62 -6.22 12.13
N LEU A 18 -21.29 -6.11 12.20
CA LEU A 18 -20.63 -5.01 12.92
C LEU A 18 -20.97 -3.63 12.34
N PRO A 19 -20.91 -3.38 11.01
CA PRO A 19 -21.26 -2.07 10.45
C PRO A 19 -22.75 -1.74 10.51
N ILE A 20 -23.64 -2.74 10.58
CA ILE A 20 -25.09 -2.53 10.72
C ILE A 20 -25.46 -2.28 12.18
N ASN A 21 -24.91 -3.07 13.11
CA ASN A 21 -25.29 -3.01 14.52
C ASN A 21 -24.75 -1.74 15.22
N ALA A 22 -23.56 -1.27 14.83
CA ALA A 22 -22.96 -0.09 15.43
C ALA A 22 -23.86 1.18 15.33
N PRO A 23 -24.34 1.61 14.14
CA PRO A 23 -25.25 2.76 14.01
C PRO A 23 -26.58 2.57 14.75
N LEU A 24 -27.13 1.34 14.76
CA LEU A 24 -28.39 1.05 15.44
C LEU A 24 -28.28 1.15 16.97
N GLU A 25 -27.21 0.61 17.55
CA GLU A 25 -27.05 0.55 19.00
C GLU A 25 -26.50 1.85 19.59
N TYR A 26 -25.52 2.47 18.93
CA TYR A 26 -24.76 3.59 19.53
C TYR A 26 -25.19 4.97 19.03
N TRP A 27 -25.88 5.06 17.89
CA TRP A 27 -26.27 6.35 17.28
C TRP A 27 -27.78 6.51 17.08
N ASP A 28 -28.60 5.57 17.60
CA ASP A 28 -30.06 5.56 17.48
C ASP A 28 -30.54 5.77 16.03
N ASP A 29 -29.78 5.21 15.09
CA ASP A 29 -29.99 5.42 13.66
C ASP A 29 -31.08 4.48 13.13
N THR A 30 -31.66 4.79 11.97
CA THR A 30 -32.70 3.93 11.39
C THR A 30 -32.11 2.67 10.75
N VAL A 31 -32.88 1.58 10.73
CA VAL A 31 -32.51 0.34 10.01
C VAL A 31 -32.20 0.60 8.54
N GLN A 32 -32.90 1.55 7.92
CA GLN A 32 -32.67 1.94 6.53
C GLN A 32 -31.31 2.64 6.35
N ALA A 33 -30.97 3.59 7.22
CA ALA A 33 -29.68 4.27 7.19
C ALA A 33 -28.52 3.29 7.44
N ALA A 34 -28.64 2.41 8.43
CA ALA A 34 -27.66 1.38 8.72
C ALA A 34 -27.42 0.44 7.52
N LEU A 35 -28.48 0.01 6.83
CA LEU A 35 -28.37 -0.94 5.72
C LEU A 35 -27.87 -0.28 4.42
N PHE A 36 -28.44 0.87 4.04
CA PHE A 36 -28.12 1.51 2.76
C PHE A 36 -26.85 2.35 2.81
N VAL A 37 -26.59 3.04 3.93
CA VAL A 37 -25.43 3.93 4.06
C VAL A 37 -24.25 3.18 4.69
N ALA A 38 -24.40 2.74 5.94
CA ALA A 38 -23.28 2.18 6.70
C ALA A 38 -22.78 0.85 6.14
N PHE A 39 -23.67 0.02 5.58
CA PHE A 39 -23.29 -1.22 4.90
C PHE A 39 -23.11 -1.04 3.38
N SER A 40 -24.19 -0.76 2.63
CA SER A 40 -24.17 -0.84 1.16
C SER A 40 -23.31 0.23 0.50
N LEU A 41 -23.52 1.52 0.82
CA LEU A 41 -22.74 2.61 0.24
C LEU A 41 -21.27 2.51 0.62
N ARG A 42 -20.96 2.25 1.90
CA ARG A 42 -19.59 2.00 2.36
C ARG A 42 -18.94 0.90 1.53
N TYR A 43 -19.62 -0.23 1.33
CA TYR A 43 -19.07 -1.33 0.55
C TYR A 43 -18.80 -0.92 -0.91
N MET A 44 -19.77 -0.25 -1.56
CA MET A 44 -19.61 0.24 -2.92
C MET A 44 -18.42 1.20 -3.05
N ILE A 45 -18.22 2.11 -2.10
CA ILE A 45 -17.08 3.03 -2.13
C ILE A 45 -15.76 2.25 -2.02
N VAL A 46 -15.64 1.35 -1.04
CA VAL A 46 -14.41 0.58 -0.80
C VAL A 46 -14.03 -0.25 -2.03
N ILE A 47 -14.98 -0.96 -2.64
CA ILE A 47 -14.69 -1.82 -3.78
C ILE A 47 -14.34 -0.99 -5.04
N ASN A 48 -15.01 0.14 -5.27
CA ASN A 48 -14.69 1.02 -6.39
C ASN A 48 -13.32 1.67 -6.23
N VAL A 49 -12.94 2.09 -5.02
CA VAL A 49 -11.60 2.61 -4.75
C VAL A 49 -10.55 1.53 -4.96
N ALA A 50 -10.78 0.29 -4.49
CA ALA A 50 -9.85 -0.81 -4.71
C ALA A 50 -9.68 -1.13 -6.22
N TRP A 51 -10.76 -1.13 -7.00
CA TRP A 51 -10.69 -1.35 -8.45
C TRP A 51 -10.11 -0.17 -9.21
N LEU A 52 -10.27 1.05 -8.70
CA LEU A 52 -9.66 2.24 -9.27
C LEU A 52 -8.13 2.11 -9.30
N VAL A 53 -7.51 1.50 -8.28
CA VAL A 53 -6.06 1.24 -8.26
C VAL A 53 -5.62 0.40 -9.47
N ASN A 54 -6.37 -0.65 -9.78
CA ASN A 54 -6.07 -1.51 -10.92
C ASN A 54 -6.21 -0.75 -12.26
N SER A 55 -7.31 -0.02 -12.45
CA SER A 55 -7.51 0.80 -13.65
C SER A 55 -6.46 1.92 -13.78
N ALA A 56 -6.12 2.57 -12.68
CA ALA A 56 -5.11 3.62 -12.60
C ALA A 56 -3.72 3.13 -13.01
N HIS A 57 -3.36 1.90 -12.62
CA HIS A 57 -2.09 1.29 -13.01
C HIS A 57 -1.94 1.19 -14.54
N PHE A 58 -3.01 0.83 -15.25
CA PHE A 58 -2.98 0.71 -16.71
C PHE A 58 -3.09 2.06 -17.44
N ILE A 59 -3.91 2.99 -16.95
CA ILE A 59 -4.15 4.29 -17.62
C ILE A 59 -3.00 5.28 -17.36
N TRP A 60 -2.49 5.31 -16.13
CA TRP A 60 -1.46 6.25 -15.67
C TRP A 60 -0.12 5.57 -15.39
N GLY A 61 0.03 4.30 -15.79
CA GLY A 61 1.27 3.55 -15.71
C GLY A 61 2.43 4.18 -16.45
N LEU A 62 3.64 3.79 -16.06
CA LEU A 62 4.87 4.10 -16.78
C LEU A 62 5.13 2.96 -17.77
N ASP A 63 4.52 3.04 -18.96
CA ASP A 63 4.85 2.17 -20.08
C ASP A 63 5.58 2.99 -21.16
N LYS A 64 6.68 2.46 -21.66
CA LYS A 64 7.47 3.07 -22.74
C LYS A 64 6.70 3.17 -24.06
N ASN A 65 5.72 2.29 -24.28
CA ASN A 65 5.00 2.17 -25.54
C ASN A 65 3.70 2.98 -25.57
N PHE A 66 3.21 3.43 -24.42
CA PHE A 66 1.93 4.12 -24.30
C PHE A 66 2.11 5.53 -23.76
N LYS A 67 1.58 6.51 -24.48
CA LYS A 67 1.43 7.87 -23.95
C LYS A 67 0.33 7.84 -22.89
N GLN A 68 0.64 8.35 -21.70
CA GLN A 68 -0.34 8.49 -20.62
C GLN A 68 -1.51 9.39 -21.05
N SER A 69 -2.73 9.05 -20.62
CA SER A 69 -3.92 9.83 -20.93
C SER A 69 -3.89 11.18 -20.19
N ASP A 70 -3.95 12.27 -20.95
CA ASP A 70 -4.11 13.64 -20.44
C ASP A 70 -5.55 13.80 -19.94
N SER A 71 -5.79 13.69 -18.63
CA SER A 71 -7.12 13.83 -18.04
C SER A 71 -7.17 14.93 -16.97
N ASN A 72 -8.28 15.67 -16.93
CA ASN A 72 -8.52 16.70 -15.93
C ASN A 72 -8.68 16.14 -14.49
N LEU A 73 -8.75 14.82 -14.31
CA LEU A 73 -8.74 14.18 -12.98
C LEU A 73 -7.46 14.48 -12.19
N ILE A 74 -6.37 14.90 -12.85
CA ILE A 74 -5.12 15.34 -12.22
C ILE A 74 -5.35 16.50 -11.23
N PHE A 75 -6.37 17.33 -11.43
CA PHE A 75 -6.70 18.42 -10.52
C PHE A 75 -7.39 17.98 -9.23
N ILE A 76 -7.97 16.77 -9.21
CA ILE A 76 -8.73 16.22 -8.08
C ILE A 76 -7.94 15.11 -7.38
N ILE A 77 -7.19 14.31 -8.15
CA ILE A 77 -6.40 13.18 -7.66
C ILE A 77 -4.92 13.49 -7.86
N THR A 78 -4.17 13.58 -6.77
CA THR A 78 -2.71 13.64 -6.84
C THR A 78 -2.17 12.38 -7.49
N LYS A 79 -1.53 12.53 -8.65
CA LYS A 79 -0.93 11.41 -9.37
C LYS A 79 0.27 10.88 -8.59
N THR A 80 0.12 9.73 -7.94
CA THR A 80 1.22 9.01 -7.28
C THR A 80 1.61 7.80 -8.12
N TYR A 81 2.92 7.60 -8.30
CA TYR A 81 3.47 6.40 -8.96
C TYR A 81 3.79 5.28 -7.95
N TRP A 82 3.11 5.31 -6.80
CA TRP A 82 3.28 4.30 -5.77
C TRP A 82 3.04 2.87 -6.29
N PRO A 83 2.07 2.56 -7.16
CA PRO A 83 1.86 1.18 -7.60
C PRO A 83 3.06 0.67 -8.39
N GLN A 84 3.64 1.51 -9.25
CA GLN A 84 4.82 1.13 -10.04
C GLN A 84 6.04 0.94 -9.14
N TYR A 85 6.23 1.82 -8.15
CA TYR A 85 7.27 1.65 -7.15
C TYR A 85 7.06 0.35 -6.35
N HIS A 86 5.83 0.10 -5.88
CA HIS A 86 5.47 -1.09 -5.10
C HIS A 86 5.71 -2.39 -5.88
N TYR A 87 5.42 -2.43 -7.18
CA TYR A 87 5.72 -3.60 -8.02
C TYR A 87 7.21 -3.75 -8.33
N LEU A 88 7.99 -2.66 -8.39
CA LEU A 88 9.44 -2.71 -8.56
C LEU A 88 10.16 -3.16 -7.28
N MET A 89 9.65 -2.75 -6.12
CA MET A 89 10.22 -3.01 -4.80
C MET A 89 9.15 -3.47 -3.81
N PRO A 90 8.61 -4.70 -3.98
CA PRO A 90 7.52 -5.22 -3.14
C PRO A 90 7.93 -5.45 -1.68
N TRP A 91 9.22 -5.42 -1.37
CA TRP A 91 9.74 -5.58 -0.01
C TRP A 91 9.86 -4.27 0.77
N ASP A 92 9.66 -3.10 0.14
CA ASP A 92 9.77 -1.84 0.86
C ASP A 92 8.48 -1.50 1.63
N TYR A 93 8.59 -1.37 2.95
CA TYR A 93 7.46 -1.06 3.83
C TYR A 93 6.99 0.40 3.73
N GLN A 94 7.83 1.31 3.19
CA GLN A 94 7.50 2.74 3.12
C GLN A 94 6.53 3.10 2.00
N THR A 95 6.16 2.10 1.19
CA THR A 95 5.20 2.22 0.10
C THR A 95 3.78 2.40 0.64
N GLY A 96 3.24 3.61 0.48
CA GLY A 96 1.87 3.95 0.90
C GLY A 96 0.97 4.31 -0.28
N GLU A 97 -0.30 3.88 -0.21
CA GLU A 97 -1.33 4.21 -1.21
C GLU A 97 -1.73 5.68 -1.16
N PHE A 98 -1.78 6.24 0.05
CA PHE A 98 -2.21 7.61 0.33
C PHE A 98 -1.04 8.43 0.91
N GLY A 99 -0.51 9.37 0.12
CA GLY A 99 0.57 10.28 0.53
C GLY A 99 1.86 10.13 -0.29
N ASN A 100 2.90 10.84 0.14
CA ASN A 100 4.24 10.69 -0.41
C ASN A 100 4.96 9.48 0.22
N TYR A 101 6.06 9.08 -0.41
CA TYR A 101 6.95 8.04 0.09
C TYR A 101 7.36 8.31 1.55
N GLY A 102 7.11 7.35 2.44
CA GLY A 102 7.47 7.47 3.87
C GLY A 102 6.53 8.33 4.73
N GLU A 103 5.60 9.08 4.14
CA GLU A 103 4.68 10.00 4.83
C GLU A 103 3.23 9.50 4.88
N GLY A 104 2.94 8.36 4.22
CA GLY A 104 1.59 7.80 4.18
C GLY A 104 1.09 7.27 5.53
N LEU A 105 -0.24 7.27 5.70
CA LEU A 105 -0.89 6.81 6.94
C LEU A 105 -0.51 5.36 7.28
N THR A 106 -0.44 4.48 6.29
CA THR A 106 -0.05 3.08 6.47
C THR A 106 1.38 2.96 7.02
N THR A 107 2.32 3.73 6.46
CA THR A 107 3.72 3.75 6.90
C THR A 107 3.84 4.27 8.33
N ILE A 108 3.05 5.29 8.69
CA ILE A 108 2.98 5.81 10.06
C ILE A 108 2.47 4.73 11.03
N LEU A 109 1.38 4.04 10.70
CA LEU A 109 0.84 2.96 11.53
C LEU A 109 1.84 1.81 11.72
N ILE A 110 2.55 1.42 10.66
CA ILE A 110 3.60 0.41 10.72
C ILE A 110 4.73 0.86 11.67
N ARG A 111 5.14 2.13 11.60
CA ARG A 111 6.15 2.70 12.52
C ARG A 111 5.67 2.74 13.96
N VAL A 112 4.39 3.01 14.20
CA VAL A 112 3.78 2.94 15.54
C VAL A 112 3.83 1.51 16.07
N PHE A 113 3.46 0.51 15.26
CA PHE A 113 3.58 -0.88 15.68
C PHE A 113 5.02 -1.33 15.90
N ALA A 114 5.97 -0.81 15.11
CA ALA A 114 7.39 -1.04 15.35
C ALA A 114 7.85 -0.44 16.67
N ALA A 115 7.42 0.78 17.00
CA ALA A 115 7.72 1.43 18.28
C ALA A 115 7.06 0.72 19.49
N LEU A 116 5.95 0.01 19.26
CA LEU A 116 5.29 -0.84 20.25
C LEU A 116 5.86 -2.27 20.31
N GLU A 117 6.94 -2.56 19.59
CA GLU A 117 7.55 -3.90 19.46
C GLU A 117 6.59 -4.97 18.88
N LEU A 118 5.52 -4.55 18.23
CA LEU A 118 4.55 -5.42 17.56
C LEU A 118 4.96 -5.77 16.12
N ALA A 119 5.90 -5.02 15.55
CA ALA A 119 6.50 -5.26 14.24
C ALA A 119 8.02 -5.11 14.32
N SER A 120 8.75 -6.01 13.66
CA SER A 120 10.21 -5.97 13.56
C SER A 120 10.64 -6.11 12.10
N ASP A 121 11.95 -5.93 11.85
CA ASP A 121 12.60 -6.21 10.56
C ASP A 121 11.99 -5.47 9.37
N LEU A 122 11.67 -4.19 9.57
CA LEU A 122 11.15 -3.32 8.52
C LEU A 122 12.20 -3.09 7.44
N SER A 123 11.97 -3.59 6.23
CA SER A 123 12.87 -3.45 5.10
C SER A 123 12.58 -2.21 4.28
N THR A 124 13.60 -1.38 4.04
CA THR A 124 13.55 -0.23 3.14
C THR A 124 14.89 -0.05 2.43
N ILE A 125 14.92 0.77 1.38
CA ILE A 125 16.09 1.03 0.55
C ILE A 125 16.40 2.52 0.51
N SER A 126 17.67 2.91 0.60
CA SER A 126 18.06 4.31 0.48
C SER A 126 18.02 4.79 -0.97
N THR A 127 17.95 6.11 -1.13
CA THR A 127 18.02 6.74 -2.46
C THR A 127 19.33 6.42 -3.19
N ASP A 128 20.44 6.22 -2.48
CA ASP A 128 21.73 5.93 -3.11
C ASP A 128 21.83 4.47 -3.58
N ALA A 129 21.25 3.53 -2.82
CA ALA A 129 21.10 2.15 -3.27
C ALA A 129 20.16 2.04 -4.48
N VAL A 130 19.08 2.81 -4.52
CA VAL A 130 18.19 2.88 -5.70
C VAL A 130 18.96 3.40 -6.92
N LYS A 131 19.70 4.50 -6.80
CA LYS A 131 20.54 5.03 -7.90
C LYS A 131 21.51 3.97 -8.41
N THR A 132 22.21 3.30 -7.48
CA THR A 132 23.16 2.24 -7.81
C THR A 132 22.49 1.09 -8.56
N GLY A 133 21.35 0.60 -8.08
CA GLY A 133 20.58 -0.45 -8.74
C GLY A 133 20.07 -0.05 -10.13
N LEU A 134 19.65 1.20 -10.31
CA LEU A 134 19.25 1.72 -11.62
C LEU A 134 20.44 1.82 -12.59
N THR A 135 21.59 2.32 -12.13
CA THR A 135 22.82 2.35 -12.94
C THR A 135 23.23 0.93 -13.35
N MET A 136 23.21 -0.02 -12.42
CA MET A 136 23.49 -1.43 -12.71
C MET A 136 22.53 -2.00 -13.75
N ALA A 137 21.24 -1.66 -13.71
CA ALA A 137 20.27 -2.11 -14.71
C ALA A 137 20.56 -1.53 -16.10
N VAL A 138 20.96 -0.26 -16.19
CA VAL A 138 21.34 0.38 -17.45
C VAL A 138 22.61 -0.24 -18.03
N ASP A 139 23.65 -0.44 -17.22
CA ASP A 139 24.94 -0.95 -17.67
C ASP A 139 24.89 -2.43 -18.07
N SER A 140 24.14 -3.24 -17.31
CA SER A 140 24.08 -4.70 -17.52
C SER A 140 22.94 -5.15 -18.42
N GLY A 141 21.94 -4.30 -18.68
CA GLY A 141 20.72 -4.67 -19.40
C GLY A 141 19.85 -5.71 -18.67
N ARG A 142 20.14 -6.02 -17.41
CA ARG A 142 19.39 -6.96 -16.57
C ARG A 142 18.05 -6.35 -16.12
N PRO A 143 17.07 -7.18 -15.71
CA PRO A 143 15.83 -6.69 -15.14
C PRO A 143 16.07 -5.75 -13.96
N VAL A 144 15.39 -4.60 -13.97
CA VAL A 144 15.55 -3.53 -12.95
C VAL A 144 15.34 -4.06 -11.53
N VAL A 145 14.34 -4.93 -11.34
CA VAL A 145 13.99 -5.51 -10.03
C VAL A 145 15.16 -6.28 -9.42
N ASP A 146 15.90 -7.04 -10.25
CA ASP A 146 17.04 -7.82 -9.76
C ASP A 146 18.20 -6.93 -9.33
N CYS A 147 18.52 -5.91 -10.14
CA CYS A 147 19.56 -4.95 -9.80
C CYS A 147 19.22 -4.13 -8.55
N LEU A 148 17.95 -3.74 -8.37
CA LEU A 148 17.49 -3.05 -7.16
C LEU A 148 17.58 -3.95 -5.93
N ARG A 149 17.24 -5.23 -6.07
CA ARG A 149 17.38 -6.21 -4.99
C ARG A 149 18.85 -6.42 -4.60
N GLU A 150 19.74 -6.57 -5.57
CA GLU A 150 21.18 -6.69 -5.32
C GLU A 150 21.73 -5.46 -4.60
N ALA A 151 21.40 -4.26 -5.08
CA ALA A 151 21.83 -3.01 -4.46
C ALA A 151 21.27 -2.84 -3.03
N GLY A 152 20.00 -3.21 -2.82
CA GLY A 152 19.38 -3.20 -1.50
C GLY A 152 20.03 -4.19 -0.52
N MET A 153 20.36 -5.40 -0.98
CA MET A 153 21.07 -6.40 -0.16
C MET A 153 22.48 -5.93 0.22
N ALA A 154 23.23 -5.38 -0.74
CA ALA A 154 24.56 -4.83 -0.50
C ALA A 154 24.53 -3.66 0.52
N GLU A 155 23.50 -2.82 0.45
CA GLU A 155 23.29 -1.77 1.44
C GLU A 155 22.96 -2.32 2.83
N MET A 156 22.08 -3.31 2.92
CA MET A 156 21.73 -3.95 4.19
C MET A 156 22.94 -4.61 4.87
N GLU A 157 23.84 -5.22 4.09
CA GLU A 157 25.10 -5.78 4.60
C GLU A 157 26.04 -4.69 5.13
N LYS A 158 26.14 -3.56 4.40
CA LYS A 158 27.00 -2.43 4.77
C LYS A 158 26.48 -1.65 5.98
N TYR A 159 25.16 -1.50 6.11
CA TYR A 159 24.52 -0.69 7.16
C TYR A 159 23.36 -1.43 7.85
N PRO A 160 23.65 -2.51 8.61
CA PRO A 160 22.61 -3.35 9.22
C PRO A 160 21.73 -2.61 10.25
N LYS A 161 22.20 -1.47 10.79
CA LYS A 161 21.49 -0.64 11.78
C LYS A 161 20.63 0.48 11.18
N VAL A 162 20.86 0.86 9.92
CA VAL A 162 20.11 1.95 9.25
C VAL A 162 18.86 1.39 8.57
N CYS A 163 18.94 0.18 8.02
CA CYS A 163 17.80 -0.54 7.46
C CYS A 163 16.92 -1.18 8.55
N ARG A 164 17.47 -1.51 9.73
CA ARG A 164 16.70 -1.85 10.95
C ARG A 164 16.51 -0.60 11.81
N ALA A 165 15.80 0.39 11.28
CA ALA A 165 15.39 1.51 12.10
C ALA A 165 14.49 0.97 13.23
N TYR A 166 14.89 1.24 14.48
CA TYR A 166 14.21 0.87 15.75
C TYR A 166 14.52 -0.51 16.34
N ASN A 167 15.80 -0.78 16.62
CA ASN A 167 16.22 -1.79 17.60
C ASN A 167 17.03 -1.14 18.74
N LYS A 168 16.39 -0.20 19.45
CA LYS A 168 16.89 0.35 20.71
C LYS A 168 15.73 0.62 21.66
#